data_AF-A0A2T9YJZ6-F1
#
_entry.id   AF-A0A2T9YJZ6-F1
#
_cell.length_a   1.000
_cell.length_b   1.000
_cell.length_c   1.000
_cell.angle_alpha   90.00
_cell.angle_beta   90.00
_cell.angle_gamma   90.00
#
_symmetry.space_group_name_H-M   'P 1'
#
loop_
_entity.id
_entity.type
_entity.pdbx_description
1 polymer ?
#
loop_
_entity_poly.entity_id
_entity_poly.type
_entity_poly.pdbx_seq_one_letter_code
_entity_poly.pdbx_strand_id
1 'polypeptide(L)'
;MTAPDAEEYDLQLVDTNPDPILDLCTTRPICPTCSFHFKYFCYNCYSLNPCIEKLLPKVNLPLNLFVFKHFQELVGKSTVIHAKILAPDQTSIFSYPDQIPQSIDPSTCLLLYPSKDAKTVYELAEENSLSKFTTLIVIDGTWKQARGITSTESRPEHLSKHNVDTKLFLQKTQKVTLANNKATKFWRYQQLSASYLSTIEAIYFFFKEFLSVSPPPSSSPKTNIDDLLFFFKYFYNIVQKNYNENPNKIFTTRHSKNYIQK
;
A
#
# COMPACT_ATOMS: atom_id res chain seq x y z
N MET A 1 21.24 12.31 0.45
CA MET A 1 21.34 10.87 0.14
C MET A 1 20.67 10.69 -1.20
N THR A 2 21.45 10.58 -2.27
CA THR A 2 20.96 10.09 -3.57
C THR A 2 20.42 8.69 -3.32
N ALA A 3 19.16 8.44 -3.64
CA ALA A 3 18.60 7.11 -3.54
C ALA A 3 19.46 6.18 -4.42
N PRO A 4 19.78 4.94 -3.97
CA PRO A 4 20.34 3.94 -4.87
C PRO A 4 19.43 3.82 -6.09
N ASP A 5 20.02 3.58 -7.26
CA ASP A 5 19.26 3.41 -8.50
C ASP A 5 18.16 2.37 -8.26
N ALA A 6 16.91 2.78 -8.44
CA ALA A 6 15.77 1.94 -8.16
C ALA A 6 15.75 0.79 -9.18
N GLU A 7 15.69 -0.44 -8.70
CA GLU A 7 15.70 -1.62 -9.56
C GLU A 7 14.37 -1.70 -10.32
N GLU A 8 14.45 -1.82 -11.64
CA GLU A 8 13.29 -2.04 -12.47
C GLU A 8 12.70 -3.43 -12.20
N TYR A 9 11.36 -3.52 -12.17
CA TYR A 9 10.65 -4.78 -12.15
C TYR A 9 9.62 -4.81 -13.28
N ASP A 10 9.30 -6.01 -13.77
CA ASP A 10 8.26 -6.19 -14.76
C ASP A 10 6.93 -6.52 -14.06
N LEU A 11 6.00 -5.57 -14.08
CA LEU A 11 4.67 -5.75 -13.53
C LEU A 11 3.85 -6.80 -14.29
N GLN A 12 4.17 -7.06 -15.57
CA GLN A 12 3.48 -8.09 -16.36
C GLN A 12 3.82 -9.49 -15.89
N LEU A 13 5.03 -9.71 -15.36
CA LEU A 13 5.49 -10.99 -14.81
C LEU A 13 4.97 -11.28 -13.39
N VAL A 14 4.31 -10.32 -12.73
CA VAL A 14 3.65 -10.55 -11.44
C VAL A 14 2.42 -11.42 -11.66
N ASP A 15 2.39 -12.59 -11.03
CA ASP A 15 1.40 -13.65 -11.27
C ASP A 15 0.11 -13.40 -10.46
N THR A 16 -0.62 -12.36 -10.83
CA THR A 16 -1.95 -12.07 -10.27
C THR A 16 -3.01 -12.96 -10.90
N ASN A 17 -4.11 -13.21 -10.18
CA ASN A 17 -5.33 -13.78 -10.74
C ASN A 17 -5.78 -13.02 -12.00
N PRO A 18 -6.48 -13.69 -12.94
CA PRO A 18 -6.97 -13.07 -14.16
C PRO A 18 -7.91 -11.89 -13.87
N ASP A 19 -7.56 -10.71 -14.38
CA ASP A 19 -8.33 -9.48 -14.21
C ASP A 19 -9.58 -9.29 -15.11
N PRO A 20 -9.90 -10.10 -16.16
CA PRO A 20 -11.12 -9.91 -16.95
C PRO A 20 -12.42 -9.98 -16.16
N ILE A 21 -12.41 -10.53 -14.94
CA ILE A 21 -13.56 -10.47 -14.02
C ILE A 21 -14.00 -9.02 -13.74
N LEU A 22 -13.08 -8.06 -13.80
CA LEU A 22 -13.37 -6.64 -13.59
C LEU A 22 -14.18 -6.03 -14.74
N ASP A 23 -14.13 -6.62 -15.94
CA ASP A 23 -14.89 -6.16 -17.09
C ASP A 23 -16.39 -6.51 -17.01
N LEU A 24 -16.77 -7.42 -16.10
CA LEU A 24 -18.18 -7.69 -15.75
C LEU A 24 -18.89 -6.47 -15.16
N CYS A 25 -18.14 -5.52 -14.60
CA CYS A 25 -18.69 -4.34 -13.97
C CYS A 25 -18.96 -3.24 -15.01
N THR A 26 -20.09 -3.40 -15.71
CA THR A 26 -20.59 -2.51 -16.77
C THR A 26 -21.37 -1.30 -16.23
N THR A 27 -21.85 -1.37 -14.99
CA THR A 27 -22.62 -0.31 -14.33
C THR A 27 -21.85 0.33 -13.18
N ARG A 28 -22.33 1.49 -12.73
CA ARG A 28 -21.80 2.19 -11.54
C ARG A 28 -22.89 2.25 -10.47
N PRO A 29 -23.05 1.22 -9.61
CA PRO A 29 -24.03 1.25 -8.55
C PRO A 29 -23.75 2.36 -7.52
N ILE A 30 -24.77 2.67 -6.72
CA ILE A 30 -24.70 3.60 -5.59
C ILE A 30 -24.27 2.83 -4.35
N CYS A 31 -23.27 3.34 -3.63
CA CYS A 31 -22.85 2.75 -2.36
C CYS A 31 -23.97 2.87 -1.31
N PRO A 32 -24.38 1.77 -0.64
CA PRO A 32 -25.47 1.79 0.32
C PRO A 32 -25.15 2.60 1.58
N THR A 33 -23.86 2.88 1.84
CA THR A 33 -23.40 3.57 3.05
C THR A 33 -23.18 5.07 2.84
N CYS A 34 -22.56 5.47 1.73
CA CYS A 34 -22.20 6.88 1.48
C CYS A 34 -22.87 7.51 0.25
N SER A 35 -23.72 6.75 -0.46
CA SER A 35 -24.47 7.21 -1.63
C SER A 35 -23.64 7.69 -2.84
N PHE A 36 -22.31 7.49 -2.82
CA PHE A 36 -21.46 7.76 -3.97
C PHE A 36 -21.53 6.62 -4.99
N HIS A 37 -21.49 6.98 -6.28
CA HIS A 37 -21.38 6.03 -7.37
C HIS A 37 -19.95 5.48 -7.46
N PHE A 38 -19.81 4.19 -7.73
CA PHE A 38 -18.51 3.56 -7.90
C PHE A 38 -18.56 2.46 -8.97
N LYS A 39 -17.42 2.15 -9.61
CA LYS A 39 -17.36 1.11 -10.66
C LYS A 39 -16.99 -0.26 -10.09
N TYR A 40 -15.87 -0.36 -9.37
CA TYR A 40 -15.37 -1.63 -8.83
C TYR A 40 -15.59 -1.73 -7.33
N PHE A 41 -15.23 -0.66 -6.63
CA PHE A 41 -15.36 -0.55 -5.18
C PHE A 41 -15.55 0.91 -4.75
N CYS A 42 -16.20 1.11 -3.61
CA CYS A 42 -16.36 2.42 -3.01
C CYS A 42 -15.07 2.86 -2.29
N TYR A 43 -14.54 4.02 -2.65
CA TYR A 43 -13.30 4.56 -2.05
C TYR A 43 -13.41 4.94 -0.57
N ASN A 44 -14.63 5.16 -0.07
CA ASN A 44 -14.88 5.57 1.31
C ASN A 44 -15.29 4.39 2.20
N CYS A 45 -16.17 3.54 1.70
CA CYS A 45 -16.80 2.48 2.49
C CYS A 45 -16.28 1.08 2.16
N TYR A 46 -15.41 0.96 1.14
CA TYR A 46 -14.81 -0.29 0.68
C TYR A 46 -15.82 -1.35 0.18
N SER A 47 -17.09 -0.96 0.01
CA SER A 47 -18.14 -1.81 -0.57
C SER A 47 -17.76 -2.20 -2.00
N LEU A 48 -17.95 -3.47 -2.35
CA LEU A 48 -17.64 -4.01 -3.67
C LEU A 48 -18.85 -3.93 -4.60
N ASN A 49 -18.58 -3.92 -5.90
CA ASN A 49 -19.65 -4.03 -6.88
C ASN A 49 -20.14 -5.50 -6.88
N PRO A 50 -21.45 -5.76 -6.73
CA PRO A 50 -21.97 -7.13 -6.65
C PRO A 50 -21.56 -8.05 -7.82
N CYS A 51 -21.23 -7.51 -9.02
CA CYS A 51 -20.69 -8.28 -10.15
C CYS A 51 -19.42 -9.07 -9.83
N ILE A 52 -18.58 -8.57 -8.92
CA ILE A 52 -17.24 -9.11 -8.66
C ILE A 52 -17.01 -9.53 -7.21
N GLU A 53 -17.90 -9.17 -6.29
CA GLU A 53 -17.71 -9.38 -4.84
C GLU A 53 -17.32 -10.82 -4.49
N LYS A 54 -17.92 -11.81 -5.15
CA LYS A 54 -17.68 -13.23 -4.92
C LYS A 54 -16.57 -13.84 -5.80
N LEU A 55 -16.03 -13.07 -6.74
CA LEU A 55 -15.09 -13.53 -7.75
C LEU A 55 -13.66 -13.05 -7.49
N LEU A 56 -13.49 -12.02 -6.65
CA LEU A 56 -12.18 -11.48 -6.35
C LEU A 56 -11.29 -12.50 -5.62
N PRO A 57 -9.98 -12.51 -5.92
CA PRO A 57 -9.06 -13.31 -5.14
C PRO A 57 -9.01 -12.82 -3.69
N LYS A 58 -8.75 -13.75 -2.78
CA LYS A 58 -8.50 -13.45 -1.36
C LYS A 58 -7.03 -13.65 -1.06
N VAL A 59 -6.45 -12.70 -0.34
CA VAL A 59 -5.07 -12.74 0.11
C VAL A 59 -5.06 -12.90 1.63
N ASN A 60 -4.43 -13.96 2.10
CA ASN A 60 -4.02 -14.08 3.50
C ASN A 60 -2.64 -13.44 3.66
N LEU A 61 -2.54 -12.43 4.52
CA LEU A 61 -1.29 -11.74 4.84
C LEU A 61 -0.54 -12.49 5.94
N PRO A 62 0.82 -12.47 5.93
CA PRO A 62 1.59 -13.08 7.00
C PRO A 62 1.56 -12.28 8.31
N LEU A 63 1.21 -10.99 8.24
CA LEU A 63 1.01 -10.09 9.37
C LEU A 63 -0.32 -9.35 9.21
N ASN A 64 -0.93 -8.92 10.31
CA ASN A 64 -1.99 -7.91 10.22
C ASN A 64 -1.44 -6.62 9.59
N LEU A 65 -2.26 -5.93 8.82
CA LEU A 65 -1.90 -4.68 8.15
C LEU A 65 -2.70 -3.53 8.73
N PHE A 66 -2.02 -2.66 9.48
CA PHE A 66 -2.61 -1.43 10.01
C PHE A 66 -2.13 -0.23 9.22
N VAL A 67 -3.06 0.56 8.74
CA VAL A 67 -2.74 1.73 7.91
C VAL A 67 -3.21 2.99 8.60
N PHE A 68 -2.29 3.92 8.84
CA PHE A 68 -2.61 5.28 9.22
C PHE A 68 -2.78 6.13 7.97
N LYS A 69 -4.03 6.31 7.55
CA LYS A 69 -4.39 7.15 6.42
C LYS A 69 -4.51 8.60 6.86
N HIS A 70 -3.65 9.46 6.33
CA HIS A 70 -3.72 10.89 6.65
C HIS A 70 -5.05 11.50 6.16
N PHE A 71 -5.75 12.26 6.99
CA PHE A 71 -7.08 12.83 6.67
C PHE A 71 -7.14 13.68 5.39
N GLN A 72 -6.02 14.29 4.99
CA GLN A 72 -5.91 15.07 3.76
C GLN A 72 -5.47 14.25 2.53
N GLU A 73 -5.21 12.95 2.67
CA GLU A 73 -4.86 12.11 1.53
C GLU A 73 -6.12 11.85 0.68
N LEU A 74 -6.04 12.18 -0.60
CA LEU A 74 -7.17 12.07 -1.51
C LEU A 74 -7.57 10.59 -1.67
N VAL A 75 -8.83 10.28 -1.38
CA VAL A 75 -9.35 8.90 -1.42
C VAL A 75 -9.11 8.22 -2.77
N GLY A 76 -9.23 8.96 -3.88
CA GLY A 76 -9.00 8.42 -5.23
C GLY A 76 -7.53 8.22 -5.61
N LYS A 77 -6.57 8.70 -4.81
CA LYS A 77 -5.13 8.47 -5.02
C LYS A 77 -4.57 7.35 -4.16
N SER A 78 -5.24 7.04 -3.06
CA SER A 78 -4.83 5.98 -2.13
C SER A 78 -4.92 4.60 -2.78
N THR A 79 -3.82 3.86 -2.75
CA THR A 79 -3.79 2.47 -3.25
C THR A 79 -3.95 1.43 -2.14
N VAL A 80 -4.01 1.85 -0.87
CA VAL A 80 -4.22 0.93 0.28
C VAL A 80 -5.55 0.16 0.17
N ILE A 81 -6.54 0.74 -0.50
CA ILE A 81 -7.85 0.14 -0.71
C ILE A 81 -7.75 -1.24 -1.38
N HIS A 82 -6.73 -1.47 -2.21
CA HIS A 82 -6.50 -2.78 -2.83
C HIS A 82 -6.27 -3.85 -1.76
N ALA A 83 -5.38 -3.59 -0.79
CA ALA A 83 -5.14 -4.51 0.33
C ALA A 83 -6.40 -4.68 1.18
N LYS A 84 -7.16 -3.60 1.45
CA LYS A 84 -8.40 -3.70 2.24
C LYS A 84 -9.47 -4.56 1.58
N ILE A 85 -9.55 -4.56 0.26
CA ILE A 85 -10.51 -5.38 -0.49
C ILE A 85 -10.07 -6.84 -0.54
N LEU A 86 -8.78 -7.07 -0.77
CA LEU A 86 -8.23 -8.40 -1.03
C LEU A 86 -7.92 -9.19 0.25
N ALA A 87 -7.60 -8.49 1.34
CA ALA A 87 -7.30 -9.04 2.66
C ALA A 87 -8.14 -8.32 3.75
N PRO A 88 -9.49 -8.37 3.67
CA PRO A 88 -10.37 -7.53 4.47
C PRO A 88 -10.29 -7.79 5.98
N ASP A 89 -10.08 -9.04 6.37
CA ASP A 89 -10.05 -9.49 7.76
C ASP A 89 -8.72 -9.12 8.47
N GLN A 90 -7.66 -8.92 7.70
CA GLN A 90 -6.32 -8.62 8.21
C GLN A 90 -5.90 -7.16 7.96
N THR A 91 -6.72 -6.36 7.27
CA THR A 91 -6.39 -4.97 6.95
C THR A 91 -7.31 -4.00 7.69
N SER A 92 -6.74 -3.14 8.53
CA SER A 92 -7.44 -2.06 9.22
C SER A 92 -6.90 -0.71 8.77
N ILE A 93 -7.80 0.20 8.36
CA ILE A 93 -7.45 1.56 7.96
C ILE A 93 -7.98 2.52 9.02
N PHE A 94 -7.08 3.27 9.65
CA PHE A 94 -7.36 4.29 10.63
C PHE A 94 -7.16 5.66 9.99
N SER A 95 -8.13 6.55 10.15
CA SER A 95 -7.98 7.95 9.76
C SER A 95 -7.09 8.65 10.79
N TYR A 96 -6.01 9.31 10.34
CA TYR A 96 -5.13 10.10 11.20
C TYR A 96 -5.53 11.58 11.11
N PRO A 97 -5.69 12.32 12.23
CA PRO A 97 -5.13 12.06 13.57
C PRO A 97 -6.06 11.39 14.60
N ASP A 98 -7.03 10.57 14.18
CA ASP A 98 -7.91 9.88 15.12
C ASP A 98 -7.13 8.91 16.04
N GLN A 99 -7.75 8.51 17.15
CA GLN A 99 -7.09 7.68 18.16
C GLN A 99 -6.72 6.28 17.63
N ILE A 100 -5.54 5.80 18.02
CA ILE A 100 -5.14 4.40 17.80
C ILE A 100 -5.93 3.48 18.73
N PRO A 101 -6.23 2.24 18.33
CA PRO A 101 -6.73 1.24 19.26
C PRO A 101 -5.73 1.05 20.41
N GLN A 102 -6.18 1.22 21.66
CA GLN A 102 -5.34 1.12 22.86
C GLN A 102 -4.72 -0.28 23.06
N SER A 103 -5.24 -1.30 22.37
CA SER A 103 -4.85 -2.70 22.52
C SER A 103 -3.59 -3.10 21.73
N ILE A 104 -2.96 -2.17 21.00
CA ILE A 104 -1.82 -2.50 20.13
C ILE A 104 -0.51 -2.26 20.86
N ASP A 105 0.30 -3.31 21.03
CA ASP A 105 1.65 -3.19 21.59
C ASP A 105 2.65 -2.82 20.47
N PRO A 106 3.31 -1.65 20.53
CA PRO A 106 4.30 -1.25 19.52
C PRO A 106 5.49 -2.21 19.42
N SER A 107 5.80 -2.99 20.47
CA SER A 107 6.91 -3.95 20.47
C SER A 107 6.68 -5.15 19.54
N THR A 108 5.41 -5.41 19.20
CA THR A 108 4.96 -6.48 18.29
C THR A 108 4.67 -5.96 16.87
N CYS A 109 4.97 -4.69 16.61
CA CYS A 109 4.67 -4.02 15.35
C CYS A 109 5.94 -3.67 14.56
N LEU A 110 5.82 -3.69 13.24
CA LEU A 110 6.80 -3.14 12.30
C LEU A 110 6.21 -1.90 11.62
N LEU A 111 6.94 -0.79 11.59
CA LEU A 111 6.55 0.40 10.83
C LEU A 111 7.32 0.42 9.50
N LEU A 112 6.64 0.24 8.37
CA LEU A 112 7.24 0.34 7.05
C LEU A 112 7.52 1.81 6.72
N TYR A 113 8.73 2.25 7.06
CA TYR A 113 9.15 3.63 6.91
C TYR A 113 10.69 3.70 6.81
N PRO A 114 11.25 4.14 5.67
CA PRO A 114 12.69 4.23 5.52
C PRO A 114 13.24 5.37 6.38
N SER A 115 14.10 5.03 7.33
CA SER A 115 14.81 5.95 8.21
C SER A 115 16.19 5.40 8.57
N LYS A 116 17.02 6.19 9.25
CA LYS A 116 18.39 5.79 9.62
C LYS A 116 18.43 4.58 10.57
N ASP A 117 17.39 4.40 11.36
CA ASP A 117 17.19 3.32 12.33
C ASP A 117 16.32 2.18 11.80
N ALA A 118 15.90 2.25 10.53
CA ALA A 118 15.12 1.18 9.91
C ALA A 118 16.03 -0.01 9.58
N LYS A 119 15.53 -1.22 9.86
CA LYS A 119 16.17 -2.48 9.48
C LYS A 119 15.50 -3.08 8.26
N THR A 120 16.19 -3.94 7.54
CA THR A 120 15.59 -4.86 6.56
C THR A 120 14.99 -6.07 7.26
N VAL A 121 14.10 -6.80 6.58
CA VAL A 121 13.58 -8.07 7.12
C VAL A 121 14.69 -9.13 7.28
N TYR A 122 15.76 -9.06 6.49
CA TYR A 122 16.90 -9.95 6.57
C TYR A 122 17.71 -9.73 7.85
N GLU A 123 18.01 -8.47 8.20
CA GLU A 123 18.66 -8.12 9.48
C GLU A 123 17.81 -8.58 10.67
N LEU A 124 16.48 -8.39 10.61
CA LEU A 124 15.57 -8.85 11.67
C LEU A 124 15.53 -10.39 11.78
N ALA A 125 15.70 -11.11 10.67
CA ALA A 125 15.78 -12.56 10.64
C ALA A 125 17.07 -13.06 11.28
N GLU A 126 18.21 -12.44 10.96
CA GLU A 126 19.52 -12.74 11.57
C GLU A 126 19.50 -12.54 13.09
N GLU A 127 18.77 -11.53 13.56
CA GLU A 127 18.53 -11.25 14.98
C GLU A 127 17.53 -12.21 15.65
N ASN A 128 16.95 -13.17 14.93
CA ASN A 128 15.90 -14.08 15.39
C ASN A 128 14.69 -13.35 16.00
N SER A 129 14.39 -12.15 15.50
CA SER A 129 13.38 -11.28 16.08
C SER A 129 12.06 -11.26 15.31
N LEU A 130 12.01 -11.82 14.09
CA LEU A 130 10.84 -11.75 13.22
C LEU A 130 9.57 -12.36 13.83
N SER A 131 9.69 -13.46 14.57
CA SER A 131 8.56 -14.22 15.11
C SER A 131 7.71 -13.46 16.13
N LYS A 132 8.25 -12.40 16.74
CA LYS A 132 7.51 -11.57 17.70
C LYS A 132 6.57 -10.56 17.02
N PHE A 133 6.82 -10.25 15.74
CA PHE A 133 6.04 -9.25 15.03
C PHE A 133 4.76 -9.89 14.48
N THR A 134 3.63 -9.26 14.75
CA THR A 134 2.30 -9.73 14.32
C THR A 134 1.62 -8.75 13.38
N THR A 135 2.14 -7.52 13.31
CA THR A 135 1.48 -6.40 12.63
C THR A 135 2.49 -5.57 11.84
N LEU A 136 2.18 -5.32 10.57
CA LEU A 136 2.80 -4.30 9.74
C LEU A 136 1.96 -3.02 9.80
N ILE A 137 2.61 -1.91 10.11
CA ILE A 137 2.07 -0.56 10.10
C ILE A 137 2.58 0.17 8.86
N VAL A 138 1.66 0.80 8.14
CA VAL A 138 1.95 1.63 6.96
C VAL A 138 1.28 3.00 7.13
N ILE A 139 1.91 4.04 6.59
CA ILE A 139 1.30 5.37 6.54
C ILE A 139 0.85 5.64 5.11
N ASP A 140 -0.46 5.86 4.92
CA ASP A 140 -1.03 6.22 3.62
C ASP A 140 -1.21 7.73 3.51
N GLY A 141 -0.36 8.35 2.70
CA GLY A 141 -0.33 9.78 2.44
C GLY A 141 0.89 10.18 1.64
N THR A 142 1.00 11.46 1.31
CA THR A 142 2.23 12.03 0.74
C THR A 142 3.41 11.86 1.69
N TRP A 143 4.63 11.83 1.16
CA TRP A 143 5.86 11.78 1.98
C TRP A 143 6.00 12.93 2.97
N LYS A 144 5.46 14.12 2.64
CA LYS A 144 5.42 15.24 3.58
C LYS A 144 4.51 14.93 4.78
N GLN A 145 3.37 14.30 4.54
CA GLN A 145 2.44 13.88 5.59
C GLN A 145 3.03 12.73 6.41
N ALA A 146 3.62 11.73 5.76
CA ALA A 146 4.29 10.62 6.46
C ALA A 146 5.41 11.12 7.38
N ARG A 147 6.29 12.01 6.90
CA ARG A 147 7.29 12.69 7.75
C ARG A 147 6.66 13.43 8.93
N GLY A 148 5.53 14.10 8.73
CA GLY A 148 4.81 14.80 9.80
C GLY A 148 4.23 13.86 10.86
N ILE A 149 3.79 12.67 10.45
CA ILE A 149 3.26 11.62 11.34
C ILE A 149 4.39 10.94 12.12
N THR A 150 5.57 10.74 11.53
CA THR A 150 6.70 10.07 12.21
C THR A 150 7.64 11.01 12.95
N SER A 151 7.44 12.33 12.84
CA SER A 151 8.30 13.35 13.44
C SER A 151 8.25 13.32 14.98
N THR A 152 9.40 13.52 15.62
CA THR A 152 9.53 13.77 17.07
C THR A 152 9.00 15.14 17.46
N GLU A 153 9.09 16.10 16.55
CA GLU A 153 8.59 17.45 16.75
C GLU A 153 7.09 17.52 16.44
N SER A 154 6.35 18.17 17.32
CA SER A 154 4.99 18.66 17.05
C SER A 154 5.01 20.17 17.18
N ARG A 155 4.73 20.86 16.08
CA ARG A 155 4.65 22.32 16.10
C ARG A 155 3.30 22.73 16.70
N PRO A 156 3.25 23.68 17.65
CA PRO A 156 2.01 24.11 18.30
C PRO A 156 0.90 24.49 17.32
N GLU A 157 1.24 25.17 16.22
CA GLU A 157 0.30 25.58 15.18
C GLU A 157 -0.32 24.42 14.39
N HIS A 158 0.21 23.19 14.53
CA HIS A 158 -0.25 21.99 13.84
C HIS A 158 -0.81 20.92 14.79
N LEU A 159 -1.09 21.25 16.06
CA LEU A 159 -1.63 20.28 17.02
C LEU A 159 -2.92 19.62 16.56
N SER A 160 -3.81 20.34 15.87
CA SER A 160 -5.04 19.77 15.29
C SER A 160 -4.80 18.78 14.14
N LYS A 161 -3.58 18.74 13.60
CA LYS A 161 -3.15 17.84 12.51
C LYS A 161 -2.26 16.71 13.04
N HIS A 162 -2.11 16.61 14.36
CA HIS A 162 -1.20 15.67 14.98
C HIS A 162 -1.84 14.98 16.18
N ASN A 163 -1.50 13.72 16.37
CA ASN A 163 -1.89 12.97 17.55
C ASN A 163 -0.62 12.55 18.30
N VAL A 164 -0.42 13.10 19.49
CA VAL A 164 0.83 12.90 20.27
C VAL A 164 0.99 11.43 20.66
N ASP A 165 -0.09 10.77 21.07
CA ASP A 165 -0.06 9.36 21.47
C ASP A 165 0.32 8.45 20.30
N THR A 166 -0.26 8.73 19.12
CA THR A 166 0.07 8.01 17.88
C THR A 166 1.54 8.23 17.51
N LYS A 167 2.04 9.46 17.59
CA LYS A 167 3.46 9.76 17.31
C LYS A 167 4.38 9.01 18.25
N LEU A 168 4.09 9.02 19.55
CA LEU A 168 4.89 8.33 20.57
C LEU A 168 4.86 6.81 20.35
N PHE A 169 3.70 6.26 19.98
CA PHE A 169 3.54 4.86 19.61
C PHE A 169 4.42 4.49 18.39
N LEU A 170 4.35 5.28 17.32
CA LEU A 170 5.14 5.04 16.10
C LEU A 170 6.65 5.21 16.35
N GLN A 171 7.07 6.10 17.25
CA GLN A 171 8.48 6.26 17.63
C GLN A 171 9.04 5.02 18.34
N LYS A 172 8.22 4.35 19.15
CA LYS A 172 8.58 3.11 19.86
C LYS A 172 8.50 1.86 18.98
N THR A 173 7.93 1.98 17.78
CA THR A 173 7.76 0.86 16.85
C THR A 173 9.05 0.61 16.07
N GLN A 174 9.43 -0.67 15.91
CA GLN A 174 10.58 -1.06 15.07
C GLN A 174 10.31 -0.61 13.63
N LYS A 175 11.19 0.21 13.07
CA LYS A 175 11.07 0.63 11.67
C LYS A 175 11.68 -0.41 10.75
N VAL A 176 11.03 -0.66 9.63
CA VAL A 176 11.49 -1.58 8.60
C VAL A 176 11.54 -0.88 7.25
N THR A 177 12.51 -1.25 6.43
CA THR A 177 12.70 -0.77 5.05
C THR A 177 12.90 -1.96 4.12
N LEU A 178 12.60 -1.76 2.84
CA LEU A 178 12.91 -2.74 1.79
C LEU A 178 14.43 -2.85 1.63
N ALA A 179 14.92 -4.06 1.40
CA ALA A 179 16.34 -4.29 1.12
C ALA A 179 16.73 -3.73 -0.26
N ASN A 180 15.86 -3.95 -1.26
CA ASN A 180 16.06 -3.46 -2.62
C ASN A 180 14.95 -2.49 -3.00
N ASN A 181 15.32 -1.25 -3.28
CA ASN A 181 14.35 -0.26 -3.71
C ASN A 181 13.92 -0.54 -5.16
N LYS A 182 12.62 -0.44 -5.45
CA LYS A 182 12.06 -0.73 -6.78
C LYS A 182 11.60 0.54 -7.47
N ALA A 183 11.72 0.57 -8.80
CA ALA A 183 11.17 1.65 -9.61
C ALA A 183 9.65 1.51 -9.69
N THR A 184 8.92 2.46 -9.11
CA THR A 184 7.46 2.45 -9.08
C THR A 184 6.85 2.41 -10.48
N LYS A 185 5.76 1.65 -10.62
CA LYS A 185 4.92 1.65 -11.82
C LYS A 185 3.64 2.47 -11.62
N PHE A 186 3.55 3.27 -10.56
CA PHE A 186 2.36 4.06 -10.28
C PHE A 186 2.15 5.18 -11.31
N TRP A 187 0.95 5.24 -11.89
CA TRP A 187 0.63 6.12 -13.03
C TRP A 187 0.32 7.57 -12.64
N ARG A 188 0.20 7.89 -11.35
CA ARG A 188 -0.18 9.23 -10.91
C ARG A 188 1.04 10.08 -10.59
N TYR A 189 0.88 11.39 -10.78
CA TYR A 189 1.96 12.33 -10.51
C TYR A 189 2.38 12.37 -9.04
N GLN A 190 3.69 12.23 -8.79
CA GLN A 190 4.40 12.49 -7.54
C GLN A 190 5.60 13.44 -7.72
N GLN A 191 5.87 14.32 -6.74
CA GLN A 191 6.99 15.27 -6.78
C GLN A 191 8.38 14.64 -6.52
N LEU A 192 8.46 13.31 -6.45
CA LEU A 192 9.64 12.56 -6.04
C LEU A 192 10.11 11.63 -7.17
N SER A 193 11.30 11.05 -7.02
CA SER A 193 11.88 10.12 -8.00
C SER A 193 11.07 8.83 -8.15
N ALA A 194 11.34 8.06 -9.20
CA ALA A 194 10.72 6.75 -9.45
C ALA A 194 10.98 5.73 -8.32
N SER A 195 11.96 6.00 -7.46
CA SER A 195 12.33 5.21 -6.28
C SER A 195 11.33 5.32 -5.10
N TYR A 196 10.20 6.01 -5.29
CA TYR A 196 9.18 6.22 -4.28
C TYR A 196 7.90 5.46 -4.68
N LEU A 197 7.74 4.29 -4.07
CA LEU A 197 6.63 3.38 -4.31
C LEU A 197 5.29 3.97 -3.88
N SER A 198 4.21 3.56 -4.56
CA SER A 198 2.86 3.72 -4.02
C SER A 198 2.66 2.84 -2.80
N THR A 199 1.66 3.14 -1.96
CA THR A 199 1.40 2.41 -0.71
C THR A 199 1.25 0.91 -0.93
N ILE A 200 0.48 0.48 -1.95
CA ILE A 200 0.28 -0.94 -2.25
C ILE A 200 1.54 -1.63 -2.76
N GLU A 201 2.39 -0.95 -3.56
CA GLU A 201 3.66 -1.52 -4.01
C GLU A 201 4.59 -1.74 -2.81
N ALA A 202 4.67 -0.76 -1.89
CA ALA A 202 5.48 -0.88 -0.68
C ALA A 202 5.01 -2.06 0.20
N ILE A 203 3.70 -2.21 0.38
CA ILE A 203 3.09 -3.35 1.08
C ILE A 203 3.45 -4.68 0.40
N TYR A 204 3.28 -4.75 -0.92
CA TYR A 204 3.56 -5.95 -1.71
C TYR A 204 5.03 -6.36 -1.59
N PHE A 205 5.97 -5.46 -1.87
CA PHE A 205 7.39 -5.79 -1.82
C PHE A 205 7.85 -6.14 -0.40
N PHE A 206 7.32 -5.47 0.62
CA PHE A 206 7.59 -5.84 2.00
C PHE A 206 7.17 -7.30 2.27
N PHE A 207 5.95 -7.68 1.89
CA PHE A 207 5.49 -9.05 2.13
C PHE A 207 6.22 -10.10 1.28
N LYS A 208 6.69 -9.75 0.07
CA LYS A 208 7.58 -10.64 -0.71
C LYS A 208 8.90 -10.90 0.01
N GLU A 209 9.54 -9.86 0.54
CA GLU A 209 10.77 -10.02 1.32
C GLU A 209 10.49 -10.75 2.65
N PHE A 210 9.39 -10.46 3.34
CA PHE A 210 9.05 -11.12 4.59
C PHE A 210 8.83 -12.63 4.40
N LEU A 211 8.09 -13.03 3.37
CA LEU A 211 7.81 -14.44 3.08
C LEU A 211 9.03 -15.22 2.59
N SER A 212 10.05 -14.56 2.04
CA SER A 212 11.28 -15.22 1.61
C SER A 212 12.14 -15.67 2.79
N VAL A 213 12.10 -14.92 3.89
CA VAL A 213 12.86 -15.22 5.13
C VAL A 213 12.01 -15.93 6.20
N SER A 214 10.69 -15.76 6.16
CA SER A 214 9.73 -16.36 7.09
C SER A 214 8.61 -17.06 6.32
N PRO A 215 8.90 -18.18 5.64
CA PRO A 215 7.90 -18.90 4.87
C PRO A 215 6.82 -19.48 5.79
N PRO A 216 5.54 -19.45 5.37
CA PRO A 216 4.47 -20.00 6.18
C PRO A 216 4.60 -21.53 6.29
N PRO A 217 4.16 -22.14 7.40
CA PRO A 217 4.07 -23.58 7.53
C PRO A 217 3.28 -24.22 6.38
N SER A 218 3.60 -25.46 6.01
CA SER A 218 2.89 -26.17 4.93
C SER A 218 1.40 -26.39 5.21
N SER A 219 0.98 -26.31 6.47
CA SER A 219 -0.42 -26.40 6.91
C SER A 219 -1.20 -25.09 6.74
N SER A 220 -0.52 -23.96 6.51
CA SER A 220 -1.18 -22.68 6.34
C SER A 220 -2.00 -22.64 5.04
N PRO A 221 -3.11 -21.91 5.01
CA PRO A 221 -3.88 -21.71 3.79
C PRO A 221 -2.97 -21.18 2.67
N LYS A 222 -3.00 -21.84 1.50
CA LYS A 222 -2.32 -21.33 0.32
C LYS A 222 -2.89 -19.95 -0.03
N THR A 223 -2.00 -18.99 -0.22
CA THR A 223 -2.32 -17.60 -0.58
C THR A 223 -1.38 -17.16 -1.67
N ASN A 224 -1.89 -16.46 -2.67
CA ASN A 224 -1.06 -15.83 -3.67
C ASN A 224 -0.83 -14.38 -3.28
N ILE A 225 0.37 -14.07 -2.79
CA ILE A 225 0.69 -12.71 -2.33
C ILE A 225 0.75 -11.70 -3.49
N ASP A 226 0.99 -12.18 -4.72
CA ASP A 226 1.07 -11.35 -5.92
C ASP A 226 -0.28 -10.67 -6.22
N ASP A 227 -1.39 -11.27 -5.79
CA ASP A 227 -2.73 -10.68 -5.90
C ASP A 227 -2.87 -9.34 -5.18
N LEU A 228 -2.00 -8.97 -4.24
CA LEU A 228 -1.99 -7.59 -3.71
C LEU A 228 -1.85 -6.54 -4.80
N LEU A 229 -1.20 -6.88 -5.91
CA LEU A 229 -1.08 -6.04 -7.09
C LEU A 229 -2.19 -6.27 -8.13
N PHE A 230 -3.19 -7.11 -7.90
CA PHE A 230 -4.29 -7.41 -8.84
C PHE A 230 -4.94 -6.15 -9.41
N PHE A 231 -5.51 -5.30 -8.55
CA PHE A 231 -6.11 -4.04 -9.00
C PHE A 231 -5.08 -3.05 -9.56
N PHE A 232 -3.86 -3.05 -9.00
CA PHE A 232 -2.80 -2.15 -9.44
C PHE A 232 -2.36 -2.47 -10.88
N LYS A 233 -2.15 -3.75 -11.20
CA LYS A 233 -1.83 -4.26 -12.54
C LYS A 233 -2.95 -3.97 -13.53
N TYR A 234 -4.20 -4.22 -13.16
CA TYR A 234 -5.35 -3.89 -14.00
C TYR A 234 -5.43 -2.39 -14.33
N PHE A 235 -5.32 -1.51 -13.33
CA PHE A 235 -5.36 -0.06 -13.57
C PHE A 235 -4.14 0.45 -14.34
N TYR A 236 -2.96 -0.13 -14.10
CA TYR A 236 -1.78 0.12 -14.91
C TYR A 236 -2.07 -0.20 -16.38
N ASN A 237 -2.61 -1.39 -16.67
CA ASN A 237 -2.95 -1.83 -18.03
C ASN A 237 -4.00 -0.95 -18.69
N ILE A 238 -5.03 -0.49 -17.95
CA ILE A 238 -6.01 0.49 -18.46
C ILE A 238 -5.32 1.77 -18.91
N VAL A 239 -4.38 2.29 -18.10
CA VAL A 239 -3.65 3.51 -18.43
C VAL A 239 -2.80 3.29 -19.68
N GLN A 240 -2.02 2.21 -19.74
CA GLN A 240 -1.21 1.86 -20.92
C GLN A 240 -2.07 1.80 -22.19
N LYS A 241 -3.16 1.02 -22.15
CA LYS A 241 -4.10 0.87 -23.26
C LYS A 241 -4.68 2.21 -23.70
N ASN A 242 -5.19 3.02 -22.78
CA ASN A 242 -5.80 4.32 -23.12
C ASN A 242 -4.82 5.27 -23.81
N TYR A 243 -3.53 5.29 -23.43
CA TYR A 243 -2.55 6.15 -24.11
C TYR A 243 -2.07 5.56 -25.45
N ASN A 244 -1.96 4.23 -25.57
CA ASN A 244 -1.61 3.58 -26.84
C ASN A 244 -2.72 3.71 -27.89
N GLU A 245 -3.98 3.63 -27.49
CA GLU A 245 -5.14 3.80 -28.39
C GLU A 245 -5.44 5.28 -28.73
N ASN A 246 -4.86 6.24 -27.99
CA ASN A 246 -5.09 7.67 -28.18
C ASN A 246 -3.75 8.40 -28.36
N PRO A 247 -3.10 8.31 -29.54
CA PRO A 247 -1.75 8.83 -29.75
C PRO A 247 -1.62 10.36 -29.58
N ASN A 248 -2.73 11.10 -29.64
CA ASN A 248 -2.78 12.53 -29.38
C ASN A 248 -2.68 12.89 -27.88
N LYS A 249 -2.89 11.93 -26.97
CA LYS A 249 -2.76 12.15 -25.53
C LYS A 249 -1.28 12.04 -25.14
N ILE A 250 -0.78 13.04 -24.42
CA ILE A 250 0.60 13.05 -23.91
C ILE A 250 0.57 12.66 -22.43
N PHE A 251 1.33 11.62 -22.08
CA PHE A 251 1.55 11.26 -20.68
C PHE A 251 2.54 12.23 -20.03
N THR A 252 2.31 12.60 -18.77
CA THR A 252 3.21 13.51 -18.06
C THR A 252 4.61 12.89 -17.90
N THR A 253 5.63 13.54 -18.46
CA THR A 253 7.03 13.10 -18.37
C THR A 253 7.69 13.45 -17.04
N ARG A 254 6.96 14.10 -16.14
CA ARG A 254 7.49 14.56 -14.85
C ARG A 254 7.85 13.44 -13.86
N HIS A 255 7.38 12.19 -14.07
CA HIS A 255 7.70 11.03 -13.20
C HIS A 255 8.73 10.10 -13.80
N SER A 256 8.53 9.77 -15.07
CA SER A 256 9.30 8.75 -15.77
C SER A 256 9.28 9.11 -17.25
N LYS A 257 10.45 8.99 -17.88
CA LYS A 257 10.55 9.02 -19.34
C LYS A 257 10.11 7.64 -19.83
N ASN A 258 9.29 7.60 -20.87
CA ASN A 258 8.82 6.35 -21.47
C ASN A 258 7.96 5.48 -20.53
N TYR A 259 7.15 6.10 -19.67
CA TYR A 259 6.21 5.37 -18.81
C TYR A 259 5.20 4.52 -19.62
N ILE A 260 4.70 5.09 -20.73
CA ILE A 260 3.83 4.37 -21.66
C ILE A 260 4.68 3.43 -22.51
N GLN A 261 4.45 2.14 -22.37
CA GLN A 261 5.11 1.07 -23.12
C GLN A 261 4.39 0.94 -24.47
N LYS A 262 5.12 1.17 -25.56
CA LYS A 262 4.60 1.05 -26.94
C LYS A 262 4.97 -0.27 -27.57
#